data_AF-A0A1P8B8L3-F1
#
_entry.id   AF-A0A1P8B8L3-F1
#
_cell.length_a   1.000
_cell.length_b   1.000
_cell.length_c   1.000
_cell.angle_alpha   90.00
_cell.angle_beta   90.00
_cell.angle_gamma   90.00
#
_symmetry.space_group_name_H-M   'P 1'
#
loop_
_entity.id
_entity.type
_entity.pdbx_description
1 polymer ?
#
loop_
_entity_poly.entity_id
_entity_poly.type
_entity_poly.pdbx_seq_one_letter_code
_entity_poly.pdbx_strand_id
1 'polypeptide(L)'
;MIRYVSTYKMVCVFYLVLRALDTVEDDTSIPTDEKVPILIAFHRHIYDTDWHYSCGTKEYKILMDQFHHVSAAFLELEKGYQEAIEEITRRMGAGMAKFICQEVETVDDYDEYCHYVAGLVGLGLSKLFLAAGSEVLTPDWEAISNSMGLFLQKTNIIRDYLEDINEIPKSRMFWPREIWGKYADKLEDLKYEENTNKSVQCLNEMVTNALMHIEDCLKYMVSLRDPSIFRFCAIPQIMAIGTLALCYNNEQVFRGVVKLRRGLTAKVIDRTKTMADVYGAFYDFSCMLKTKVDKNDPNASKTLNRLEAVQKLCRDAGVLQNRKSYVNDKGQPNSVFIIMVVILLAIVFAYLRAN
;
A
#
# COMPACT_ATOMS: atom_id res chain seq x y z
N MET A 1 5.10 -13.42 25.90
CA MET A 1 4.56 -14.43 24.98
C MET A 1 3.04 -14.30 24.79
N ILE A 2 2.24 -14.32 25.87
CA ILE A 2 0.76 -14.20 25.80
C ILE A 2 0.30 -12.89 25.14
N ARG A 3 0.84 -11.72 25.52
CA ARG A 3 0.50 -10.42 24.89
C ARG A 3 0.84 -10.36 23.39
N TYR A 4 1.97 -10.93 22.97
CA TYR A 4 2.40 -10.94 21.56
C TYR A 4 1.48 -11.82 20.70
N VAL A 5 1.07 -13.00 21.18
CA VAL A 5 0.11 -13.86 20.47
C VAL A 5 -1.25 -13.16 20.32
N SER A 6 -1.65 -12.37 21.32
CA SER A 6 -2.86 -11.53 21.25
C SER A 6 -2.79 -10.48 20.14
N THR A 7 -1.66 -9.77 20.00
CA THR A 7 -1.48 -8.73 18.98
C THR A 7 -1.55 -9.26 17.55
N TYR A 8 -0.96 -10.42 17.26
CA TYR A 8 -1.05 -11.00 15.92
C TYR A 8 -2.46 -11.52 15.61
N LYS A 9 -3.13 -12.14 16.60
CA LYS A 9 -4.50 -12.62 16.43
C LYS A 9 -5.46 -11.46 16.12
N MET A 10 -5.41 -10.38 16.89
CA MET A 10 -6.28 -9.22 16.68
C MET A 10 -6.04 -8.54 15.32
N VAL A 11 -4.77 -8.37 14.90
CA VAL A 11 -4.45 -7.78 13.59
C VAL A 11 -4.89 -8.71 12.45
N CYS A 12 -4.76 -10.02 12.61
CA CYS A 12 -5.24 -11.00 11.65
C CYS A 12 -6.77 -10.94 11.49
N VAL A 13 -7.51 -10.98 12.59
CA VAL A 13 -8.98 -10.84 12.56
C VAL A 13 -9.40 -9.51 11.96
N PHE A 14 -8.77 -8.40 12.37
CA PHE A 14 -9.04 -7.08 11.81
C PHE A 14 -8.83 -7.05 10.30
N TYR A 15 -7.71 -7.59 9.81
CA TYR A 15 -7.43 -7.69 8.39
C TYR A 15 -8.48 -8.54 7.64
N LEU A 16 -8.86 -9.70 8.18
CA LEU A 16 -9.83 -10.59 7.52
C LEU A 16 -11.24 -10.00 7.48
N VAL A 17 -11.66 -9.29 8.53
CA VAL A 17 -12.92 -8.54 8.57
C VAL A 17 -12.94 -7.48 7.48
N LEU A 18 -11.89 -6.64 7.41
CA LEU A 18 -11.83 -5.58 6.41
C LEU A 18 -11.66 -6.13 4.98
N ARG A 19 -10.94 -7.24 4.82
CA ARG A 19 -10.82 -7.90 3.52
C ARG A 19 -12.16 -8.46 3.04
N ALA A 20 -12.99 -8.99 3.94
CA ALA A 20 -14.32 -9.45 3.61
C ALA A 20 -15.24 -8.28 3.21
N LEU A 21 -15.13 -7.14 3.91
CA LEU A 21 -15.80 -5.89 3.53
C LEU A 21 -15.35 -5.40 2.14
N ASP A 22 -14.04 -5.32 1.87
CA ASP A 22 -13.48 -4.98 0.55
C ASP A 22 -14.02 -5.92 -0.53
N THR A 23 -14.14 -7.23 -0.23
CA THR A 23 -14.63 -8.22 -1.20
C THR A 23 -16.06 -7.94 -1.65
N VAL A 24 -16.91 -7.40 -0.77
CA VAL A 24 -18.27 -6.95 -1.14
C VAL A 24 -18.21 -5.67 -1.98
N GLU A 25 -17.32 -4.75 -1.64
CA GLU A 25 -17.17 -3.47 -2.34
C GLU A 25 -16.64 -3.68 -3.78
N ASP A 26 -15.57 -4.44 -3.92
CA ASP A 26 -14.85 -4.70 -5.18
C ASP A 26 -15.64 -5.58 -6.17
N ASP A 27 -16.58 -6.41 -5.70
CA ASP A 27 -17.31 -7.33 -6.57
C ASP A 27 -18.33 -6.57 -7.45
N THR A 28 -17.91 -6.24 -8.67
CA THR A 28 -18.69 -5.48 -9.64
C THR A 28 -19.91 -6.24 -10.18
N SER A 29 -20.08 -7.52 -9.85
CA SER A 29 -21.27 -8.30 -10.22
C SER A 29 -22.46 -8.09 -9.29
N ILE A 30 -22.22 -7.59 -8.07
CA ILE A 30 -23.29 -7.32 -7.09
C ILE A 30 -24.02 -6.01 -7.46
N PRO A 31 -25.35 -6.03 -7.62
CA PRO A 31 -26.14 -4.83 -7.85
C PRO A 31 -25.98 -3.79 -6.72
N THR A 32 -25.98 -2.50 -7.08
CA THR A 32 -25.76 -1.41 -6.11
C THR A 32 -26.78 -1.38 -4.98
N ASP A 33 -28.05 -1.69 -5.27
CA ASP A 33 -29.16 -1.72 -4.32
C ASP A 33 -29.05 -2.87 -3.31
N GLU A 34 -28.33 -3.93 -3.65
CA GLU A 34 -27.96 -5.02 -2.74
C GLU A 34 -26.66 -4.73 -1.99
N LYS A 35 -25.64 -4.24 -2.69
CA LYS A 35 -24.30 -3.96 -2.16
C LYS A 35 -24.30 -2.91 -1.04
N VAL A 36 -24.98 -1.78 -1.26
CA VAL A 36 -24.95 -0.63 -0.33
C VAL A 36 -25.50 -1.00 1.06
N PRO A 37 -26.67 -1.66 1.20
CA PRO A 37 -27.15 -2.12 2.50
C PRO A 37 -26.17 -3.07 3.21
N ILE A 38 -25.54 -4.00 2.47
CA ILE A 38 -24.57 -4.94 3.04
C ILE A 38 -23.38 -4.19 3.63
N LEU A 39 -22.79 -3.25 2.88
CA LEU A 39 -21.63 -2.48 3.35
C LEU A 39 -21.94 -1.67 4.61
N ILE A 40 -23.10 -1.00 4.65
CA ILE A 40 -23.53 -0.21 5.82
C ILE A 40 -23.74 -1.12 7.04
N ALA A 41 -24.35 -2.28 6.84
CA ALA A 41 -24.68 -3.22 7.91
C ALA A 41 -23.53 -4.17 8.29
N PHE A 42 -22.45 -4.24 7.51
CA PHE A 42 -21.39 -5.26 7.63
C PHE A 42 -20.83 -5.38 9.05
N HIS A 43 -20.62 -4.25 9.73
CA HIS A 43 -20.15 -4.22 11.13
C HIS A 43 -21.01 -5.05 12.10
N ARG A 44 -22.30 -5.21 11.82
CA ARG A 44 -23.23 -6.05 12.61
C ARG A 44 -23.11 -7.51 12.25
N HIS A 45 -22.86 -7.82 10.98
CA HIS A 45 -22.72 -9.19 10.49
C HIS A 45 -21.48 -9.90 11.06
N ILE A 46 -20.46 -9.17 11.51
CA ILE A 46 -19.29 -9.74 12.17
C ILE A 46 -19.67 -10.49 13.47
N TYR A 47 -20.74 -10.05 14.15
CA TYR A 47 -21.23 -10.70 15.38
C TYR A 47 -22.07 -11.95 15.12
N ASP A 48 -22.52 -12.14 13.88
CA ASP A 48 -23.39 -13.24 13.50
C ASP A 48 -22.56 -14.35 12.84
N THR A 49 -22.39 -15.48 13.54
CA THR A 49 -21.64 -16.63 13.01
C THR A 49 -22.41 -17.40 11.94
N ASP A 50 -23.71 -17.18 11.81
CA ASP A 50 -24.55 -17.82 10.79
C ASP A 50 -24.69 -16.93 9.56
N TRP A 51 -24.23 -15.68 9.60
CA TRP A 51 -24.25 -14.79 8.45
C TRP A 51 -23.35 -15.33 7.34
N HIS A 52 -23.91 -15.35 6.13
CA HIS A 52 -23.23 -15.83 4.94
C HIS A 52 -23.66 -15.01 3.73
N TYR A 53 -22.67 -14.56 2.96
CA TYR A 53 -22.89 -13.90 1.69
C TYR A 53 -21.79 -14.30 0.72
N SER A 54 -22.15 -15.06 -0.32
CA SER A 54 -21.17 -15.64 -1.24
C SER A 54 -20.84 -14.65 -2.37
N CYS A 55 -19.66 -14.03 -2.31
CA CYS A 55 -19.16 -13.13 -3.35
C CYS A 55 -17.63 -13.20 -3.52
N GLY A 56 -17.11 -12.46 -4.49
CA GLY A 56 -15.68 -12.42 -4.80
C GLY A 56 -15.18 -13.61 -5.61
N THR A 57 -13.87 -13.64 -5.85
CA THR A 57 -13.21 -14.68 -6.66
C THR A 57 -12.04 -15.32 -5.90
N LYS A 58 -11.67 -16.55 -6.30
CA LYS A 58 -10.52 -17.31 -5.79
C LYS A 58 -10.48 -17.35 -4.25
N GLU A 59 -9.42 -16.83 -3.64
CA GLU A 59 -9.17 -16.88 -2.20
C GLU A 59 -10.17 -16.01 -1.41
N TYR A 60 -10.65 -14.91 -2.03
CA TYR A 60 -11.63 -14.02 -1.41
C TYR A 60 -13.02 -14.66 -1.38
N LYS A 61 -13.35 -15.47 -2.39
CA LYS A 61 -14.56 -16.29 -2.34
C LYS A 61 -14.53 -17.27 -1.17
N ILE A 62 -13.38 -17.92 -0.93
CA ILE A 62 -13.21 -18.83 0.22
C ILE A 62 -13.40 -18.06 1.52
N LEU A 63 -12.83 -16.85 1.65
CA LEU A 63 -13.02 -16.00 2.82
C LEU A 63 -14.50 -15.71 3.08
N MET A 64 -15.24 -15.29 2.06
CA MET A 64 -16.67 -14.97 2.18
C MET A 64 -17.50 -16.23 2.49
N ASP A 65 -17.20 -17.35 1.82
CA ASP A 65 -17.89 -18.62 2.04
C ASP A 65 -17.62 -19.21 3.44
N GLN A 66 -16.46 -18.90 4.03
CA GLN A 66 -16.03 -19.39 5.34
C GLN A 66 -15.95 -18.27 6.40
N PHE A 67 -16.69 -17.18 6.21
CA PHE A 67 -16.59 -16.00 7.07
C PHE A 67 -16.95 -16.26 8.54
N HIS A 68 -17.79 -17.27 8.80
CA HIS A 68 -18.14 -17.72 10.15
C HIS A 68 -16.90 -18.06 11.02
N HIS A 69 -15.79 -18.53 10.44
CA HIS A 69 -14.54 -18.73 11.18
C HIS A 69 -13.92 -17.41 11.65
N VAL A 70 -14.03 -16.36 10.84
CA VAL A 70 -13.56 -15.01 11.20
C VAL A 70 -14.45 -14.42 12.29
N SER A 71 -15.77 -14.53 12.16
CA SER A 71 -16.74 -14.11 13.18
C SER A 71 -16.50 -14.83 14.53
N ALA A 72 -16.29 -16.15 14.52
CA ALA A 72 -15.95 -16.90 15.74
C ALA A 72 -14.65 -16.42 16.38
N ALA A 73 -13.59 -16.20 15.59
CA ALA A 73 -12.31 -15.69 16.09
C ALA A 73 -12.41 -14.24 16.61
N PHE A 74 -13.28 -13.42 16.02
CA PHE A 74 -13.60 -12.07 16.47
C PHE A 74 -14.29 -12.07 17.84
N LEU A 75 -15.28 -12.93 18.04
CA LEU A 75 -16.01 -13.06 19.31
C LEU A 75 -15.12 -13.53 20.47
N GLU A 76 -14.00 -14.21 20.17
CA GLU A 76 -12.99 -14.59 21.17
C GLU A 76 -12.05 -13.44 21.57
N LEU A 77 -12.07 -12.28 20.90
CA LEU A 77 -11.24 -11.13 21.27
C LEU A 77 -11.79 -10.43 22.51
N GLU A 78 -10.92 -9.71 23.23
CA GLU A 78 -11.39 -8.83 24.31
C GLU A 78 -12.30 -7.73 23.76
N LYS A 79 -13.29 -7.33 24.58
CA LYS A 79 -14.35 -6.39 24.17
C LYS A 79 -13.81 -5.08 23.56
N GLY A 80 -12.74 -4.51 24.11
CA GLY A 80 -12.15 -3.28 23.58
C GLY A 80 -11.58 -3.44 22.17
N TYR A 81 -11.09 -4.63 21.80
CA TYR A 81 -10.66 -4.91 20.43
C TYR A 81 -11.85 -5.11 19.49
N GLN A 82 -12.91 -5.77 19.97
CA GLN A 82 -14.16 -5.93 19.20
C GLN A 82 -14.76 -4.55 18.85
N GLU A 83 -14.87 -3.66 19.83
CA GLU A 83 -15.39 -2.30 19.68
C GLU A 83 -14.56 -1.49 18.67
N ALA A 84 -13.22 -1.60 18.73
CA ALA A 84 -12.34 -0.91 17.79
C ALA A 84 -12.49 -1.42 16.35
N ILE A 85 -12.58 -2.75 16.16
CA ILE A 85 -12.78 -3.36 14.83
C ILE A 85 -14.16 -2.96 14.29
N GLU A 86 -15.23 -3.08 15.09
CA GLU A 86 -16.59 -2.69 14.71
C GLU A 86 -16.67 -1.22 14.29
N GLU A 87 -16.08 -0.30 15.08
CA GLU A 87 -16.10 1.13 14.78
C GLU A 87 -15.47 1.43 13.41
N ILE A 88 -14.32 0.82 13.13
CA ILE A 88 -13.61 1.00 11.87
C ILE A 88 -14.39 0.38 10.71
N THR A 89 -14.87 -0.86 10.83
CA THR A 89 -15.68 -1.50 9.79
C THR A 89 -16.93 -0.69 9.50
N ARG A 90 -17.62 -0.17 10.52
CA ARG A 90 -18.83 0.65 10.34
C ARG A 90 -18.54 1.92 9.55
N ARG A 91 -17.45 2.63 9.88
CA ARG A 91 -17.06 3.87 9.19
C ARG A 91 -16.58 3.61 7.77
N MET A 92 -15.80 2.54 7.57
CA MET A 92 -15.31 2.12 6.25
C MET A 92 -16.46 1.70 5.33
N GLY A 93 -17.37 0.86 5.82
CA GLY A 93 -18.54 0.42 5.05
C GLY A 93 -19.48 1.57 4.66
N ALA A 94 -19.69 2.55 5.56
CA ALA A 94 -20.44 3.76 5.23
C ALA A 94 -19.75 4.62 4.16
N GLY A 95 -18.42 4.75 4.24
CA GLY A 95 -17.61 5.47 3.25
C GLY A 95 -17.62 4.81 1.87
N MET A 96 -17.45 3.50 1.82
CA MET A 96 -17.56 2.71 0.58
C MET A 96 -18.95 2.85 -0.05
N ALA A 97 -20.01 2.74 0.75
CA ALA A 97 -21.38 2.94 0.28
C ALA A 97 -21.59 4.32 -0.36
N LYS A 98 -21.00 5.38 0.22
CA LYS A 98 -21.01 6.73 -0.37
C LYS A 98 -20.35 6.74 -1.76
N PHE A 99 -19.13 6.20 -1.89
CA PHE A 99 -18.36 6.24 -3.14
C PHE A 99 -18.78 5.22 -4.20
N ILE A 100 -19.62 4.23 -3.87
CA ILE A 100 -20.33 3.44 -4.88
C ILE A 100 -21.35 4.29 -5.64
N CYS A 101 -21.94 5.28 -4.96
CA CYS A 101 -22.99 6.15 -5.50
C CYS A 101 -22.44 7.48 -6.05
N GLN A 102 -21.14 7.74 -5.93
CA GLN A 102 -20.52 9.02 -6.26
C GLN A 102 -19.16 8.81 -6.94
N GLU A 103 -18.91 9.51 -8.05
CA GLU A 103 -17.59 9.55 -8.68
C GLU A 103 -16.59 10.39 -7.86
N VAL A 104 -15.30 10.08 -7.97
CA VAL A 104 -14.23 10.88 -7.36
C VAL A 104 -13.93 12.07 -8.28
N GLU A 105 -14.49 13.22 -7.94
CA GLU A 105 -14.40 14.42 -8.78
C GLU A 105 -13.21 15.30 -8.40
N THR A 106 -13.05 15.60 -7.11
CA THR A 106 -12.00 16.50 -6.61
C THR A 106 -10.86 15.77 -5.92
N VAL A 107 -9.74 16.47 -5.68
CA VAL A 107 -8.66 15.94 -4.83
C VAL A 107 -9.15 15.71 -3.39
N ASP A 108 -10.10 16.51 -2.90
CA ASP A 108 -10.71 16.33 -1.59
C ASP A 108 -11.57 15.06 -1.52
N ASP A 109 -12.35 14.76 -2.58
CA ASP A 109 -13.07 13.48 -2.71
C ASP A 109 -12.10 12.31 -2.72
N TYR A 110 -10.96 12.45 -3.39
CA TYR A 110 -9.92 11.43 -3.45
C TYR A 110 -9.26 11.17 -2.09
N ASP A 111 -8.98 12.23 -1.34
CA ASP A 111 -8.50 12.14 0.04
C ASP A 111 -9.54 11.54 0.98
N GLU A 112 -10.82 11.89 0.82
CA GLU A 112 -11.93 11.33 1.60
C GLU A 112 -12.14 9.84 1.29
N TYR A 113 -12.12 9.44 0.01
CA TYR A 113 -12.19 8.04 -0.38
C TYR A 113 -11.04 7.24 0.25
N CYS A 114 -9.79 7.72 0.08
CA CYS A 114 -8.62 7.08 0.67
C CYS A 114 -8.67 7.05 2.21
N HIS A 115 -9.28 8.06 2.84
CA HIS A 115 -9.52 8.07 4.28
C HIS A 115 -10.38 6.87 4.67
N TYR A 116 -11.52 6.67 4.03
CA TYR A 116 -12.42 5.57 4.38
C TYR A 116 -11.79 4.20 4.16
N VAL A 117 -11.18 3.94 3.01
CA VAL A 117 -10.74 2.59 2.65
C VAL A 117 -9.34 2.22 3.18
N ALA A 118 -8.53 3.21 3.61
CA ALA A 118 -7.17 2.95 4.09
C ALA A 118 -6.74 3.80 5.28
N GLY A 119 -7.12 5.08 5.32
CA GLY A 119 -6.83 5.96 6.46
C GLY A 119 -7.41 5.43 7.78
N LEU A 120 -8.65 4.94 7.74
CA LEU A 120 -9.30 4.26 8.86
C LEU A 120 -8.58 2.98 9.27
N VAL A 121 -7.97 2.26 8.34
CA VAL A 121 -7.16 1.07 8.67
C VAL A 121 -5.93 1.46 9.47
N GLY A 122 -5.25 2.54 9.08
CA GLY A 122 -4.15 3.12 9.83
C GLY A 122 -4.56 3.52 11.25
N LEU A 123 -5.66 4.26 11.38
CA LEU A 123 -6.24 4.66 12.67
C LEU A 123 -6.63 3.45 13.54
N GLY A 124 -7.26 2.45 12.94
CA GLY A 124 -7.66 1.20 13.60
C GLY A 124 -6.46 0.45 14.15
N LEU A 125 -5.42 0.23 13.34
CA LEU A 125 -4.18 -0.40 13.78
C LEU A 125 -3.54 0.37 14.94
N SER A 126 -3.45 1.70 14.85
CA SER A 126 -2.92 2.52 15.94
C SER A 126 -3.74 2.34 17.23
N LYS A 127 -5.08 2.42 17.17
CA LYS A 127 -5.97 2.17 18.32
C LYS A 127 -5.73 0.79 18.94
N LEU A 128 -5.60 -0.23 18.10
CA LEU A 128 -5.32 -1.61 18.51
C LEU A 128 -3.96 -1.74 19.23
N PHE A 129 -2.90 -1.12 18.71
CA PHE A 129 -1.58 -1.14 19.34
C PHE A 129 -1.55 -0.43 20.70
N LEU A 130 -2.34 0.62 20.86
CA LEU A 130 -2.50 1.32 22.14
C LEU A 130 -3.30 0.50 23.14
N ALA A 131 -4.40 -0.10 22.72
CA ALA A 131 -5.22 -0.96 23.57
C ALA A 131 -4.41 -2.17 24.07
N ALA A 132 -3.49 -2.70 23.25
CA ALA A 132 -2.55 -3.74 23.65
C ALA A 132 -1.42 -3.24 24.59
N GLY A 133 -1.27 -1.92 24.76
CA GLY A 133 -0.19 -1.29 25.53
C GLY A 133 1.19 -1.43 24.87
N SER A 134 1.23 -1.66 23.55
CA SER A 134 2.46 -1.86 22.79
C SER A 134 3.07 -0.56 22.27
N GLU A 135 2.27 0.49 22.12
CA GLU A 135 2.69 1.79 21.60
C GLU A 135 2.15 2.95 22.46
N VAL A 136 2.61 4.18 22.18
CA VAL A 136 2.17 5.41 22.84
C VAL A 136 1.86 6.47 21.79
N LEU A 137 0.79 7.24 22.00
CA LEU A 137 0.38 8.29 21.07
C LEU A 137 1.22 9.55 21.17
N THR A 138 1.52 10.13 20.00
CA THR A 138 1.88 11.54 19.87
C THR A 138 0.61 12.39 19.75
N PRO A 139 0.65 13.70 20.02
CA PRO A 139 -0.53 14.57 19.90
C PRO A 139 -1.18 14.57 18.50
N ASP A 140 -0.38 14.36 17.45
CA ASP A 140 -0.79 14.38 16.05
C ASP A 140 -1.10 12.99 15.46
N TRP A 141 -1.15 11.95 16.29
CA TRP A 141 -1.20 10.55 15.84
C TRP A 141 -2.32 10.26 14.84
N GLU A 142 -3.52 10.83 15.02
CA GLU A 142 -4.64 10.55 14.12
C GLU A 142 -4.34 10.99 12.68
N ALA A 143 -3.78 12.20 12.53
CA ALA A 143 -3.44 12.75 11.23
C ALA A 143 -2.34 11.92 10.55
N ILE A 144 -1.28 11.60 11.28
CA ILE A 144 -0.16 10.84 10.72
C ILE A 144 -0.51 9.36 10.47
N SER A 145 -1.40 8.75 11.27
CA SER A 145 -1.98 7.42 11.00
C SER A 145 -2.84 7.41 9.75
N ASN A 146 -3.62 8.47 9.52
CA ASN A 146 -4.38 8.63 8.29
C ASN A 146 -3.43 8.73 7.08
N SER A 147 -2.40 9.57 7.15
CA SER A 147 -1.39 9.72 6.08
C SER A 147 -0.69 8.40 5.75
N MET A 148 -0.41 7.54 6.75
CA MET A 148 0.12 6.18 6.52
C MET A 148 -0.78 5.34 5.63
N GLY A 149 -2.10 5.39 5.83
CA GLY A 149 -3.08 4.69 4.99
C GLY A 149 -3.20 5.31 3.60
N LEU A 150 -3.34 6.64 3.53
CA LEU A 150 -3.45 7.38 2.27
C LEU A 150 -2.25 7.14 1.35
N PHE A 151 -1.02 7.13 1.89
CA PHE A 151 0.17 6.89 1.08
C PHE A 151 0.15 5.51 0.39
N LEU A 152 -0.25 4.47 1.12
CA LEU A 152 -0.38 3.12 0.57
C LEU A 152 -1.49 3.06 -0.48
N GLN A 153 -2.66 3.61 -0.15
CA GLN A 153 -3.83 3.54 -1.02
C GLN A 153 -3.61 4.29 -2.33
N LYS A 154 -3.11 5.52 -2.26
CA LYS A 154 -2.79 6.31 -3.46
C LYS A 154 -1.75 5.61 -4.33
N THR A 155 -0.76 4.96 -3.71
CA THR A 155 0.23 4.19 -4.46
C THR A 155 -0.39 3.01 -5.21
N ASN A 156 -1.31 2.28 -4.59
CA ASN A 156 -2.02 1.18 -5.23
C ASN A 156 -2.91 1.69 -6.37
N ILE A 157 -3.73 2.72 -6.13
CA ILE A 157 -4.60 3.34 -7.15
C ILE A 157 -3.81 3.84 -8.37
N ILE A 158 -2.63 4.41 -8.14
CA ILE A 158 -1.74 4.83 -9.24
C ILE A 158 -1.26 3.63 -10.06
N ARG A 159 -0.80 2.58 -9.37
CA ARG A 159 -0.19 1.41 -10.00
C ARG A 159 -1.23 0.54 -10.73
N ASP A 160 -2.42 0.42 -10.16
CA ASP A 160 -3.51 -0.48 -10.60
C ASP A 160 -4.43 0.13 -11.65
N TYR A 161 -4.15 1.35 -12.14
CA TYR A 161 -4.95 2.05 -13.16
C TYR A 161 -5.47 1.12 -14.27
N LEU A 162 -4.61 0.31 -14.88
CA LEU A 162 -5.00 -0.53 -16.01
C LEU A 162 -5.89 -1.71 -15.61
N GLU A 163 -5.71 -2.23 -14.40
CA GLU A 163 -6.57 -3.28 -13.84
C GLU A 163 -7.95 -2.72 -13.56
N ASP A 164 -8.02 -1.58 -12.86
CA ASP A 164 -9.27 -0.92 -12.48
C ASP A 164 -10.09 -0.46 -13.69
N ILE A 165 -9.44 0.13 -14.70
CA ILE A 165 -10.12 0.68 -15.87
C ILE A 165 -10.65 -0.39 -16.83
N ASN A 166 -10.09 -1.60 -16.79
CA ASN A 166 -10.49 -2.72 -17.65
C ASN A 166 -11.37 -3.74 -16.91
N GLU A 167 -11.77 -3.46 -15.67
CA GLU A 167 -12.67 -4.31 -14.91
C GLU A 167 -14.03 -4.49 -15.64
N ILE A 168 -14.58 -5.70 -15.59
CA ILE A 168 -15.82 -6.08 -16.28
C ILE A 168 -16.79 -6.67 -15.25
N PRO A 169 -18.08 -6.27 -15.23
CA PRO A 169 -18.79 -5.51 -16.27
C PRO A 169 -18.63 -3.99 -16.20
N LYS A 170 -18.08 -3.45 -15.10
CA LYS A 170 -17.97 -2.00 -14.89
C LYS A 170 -16.56 -1.63 -14.47
N SER A 171 -15.97 -0.66 -15.17
CA SER A 171 -14.69 -0.06 -14.80
C SER A 171 -14.76 0.61 -13.43
N ARG A 172 -13.67 0.52 -12.67
CA ARG A 172 -13.48 1.22 -11.40
C ARG A 172 -12.66 2.49 -11.67
N MET A 173 -13.17 3.65 -11.24
CA MET A 173 -12.58 4.96 -11.55
C MET A 173 -12.23 5.70 -10.26
N PHE A 174 -10.98 5.55 -9.82
CA PHE A 174 -10.50 6.15 -8.55
C PHE A 174 -9.65 7.41 -8.74
N TRP A 175 -9.17 7.70 -9.96
CA TRP A 175 -8.39 8.90 -10.22
C TRP A 175 -9.34 10.11 -10.22
N PRO A 176 -9.03 11.21 -9.51
CA PRO A 176 -9.92 12.36 -9.42
C PRO A 176 -10.01 13.13 -10.74
N ARG A 177 -11.23 13.48 -11.17
CA ARG A 177 -11.49 14.25 -12.41
C ARG A 177 -10.74 15.56 -12.44
N GLU A 178 -10.59 16.23 -11.30
CA GLU A 178 -9.79 17.45 -11.15
C GLU A 178 -8.35 17.28 -11.64
N ILE A 179 -7.76 16.08 -11.51
CA ILE A 179 -6.43 15.78 -12.03
C ILE A 179 -6.51 15.30 -13.48
N TRP A 180 -7.19 14.18 -13.75
CA TRP A 180 -7.12 13.55 -15.07
C TRP A 180 -7.83 14.35 -16.17
N GLY A 181 -8.86 15.13 -15.82
CA GLY A 181 -9.60 15.98 -16.75
C GLY A 181 -8.77 17.11 -17.37
N LYS A 182 -7.58 17.40 -16.83
CA LYS A 182 -6.61 18.30 -17.45
C LYS A 182 -5.93 17.67 -18.68
N TYR A 183 -5.95 16.34 -18.78
CA TYR A 183 -5.13 15.56 -19.70
C TYR A 183 -5.96 14.78 -20.72
N ALA A 184 -7.18 14.37 -20.39
CA ALA A 184 -8.06 13.63 -21.29
C ALA A 184 -9.54 13.94 -21.04
N ASP A 185 -10.37 13.66 -22.04
CA ASP A 185 -11.82 13.84 -21.97
C ASP A 185 -12.49 12.71 -21.17
N LYS A 186 -11.92 11.50 -21.21
CA LYS A 186 -12.30 10.36 -20.37
C LYS A 186 -11.08 9.75 -19.71
N LEU A 187 -11.24 9.26 -18.48
CA LEU A 187 -10.17 8.57 -17.76
C LEU A 187 -9.63 7.37 -18.56
N GLU A 188 -10.52 6.61 -19.20
CA GLU A 188 -10.17 5.45 -20.02
C GLU A 188 -9.20 5.77 -21.16
N ASP A 189 -9.23 7.00 -21.68
CA ASP A 189 -8.44 7.40 -22.84
C ASP A 189 -6.93 7.38 -22.54
N LEU A 190 -6.55 7.44 -21.26
CA LEU A 190 -5.15 7.41 -20.84
C LEU A 190 -4.45 6.09 -21.16
N LYS A 191 -5.20 5.00 -21.42
CA LYS A 191 -4.63 3.69 -21.77
C LYS A 191 -4.20 3.58 -23.24
N TYR A 192 -4.65 4.48 -24.11
CA TYR A 192 -4.36 4.42 -25.54
C TYR A 192 -3.02 5.10 -25.89
N GLU A 193 -2.28 4.51 -26.83
CA GLU A 193 -0.90 4.92 -27.13
C GLU A 193 -0.80 6.34 -27.68
N GLU A 194 -1.80 6.80 -28.43
CA GLU A 194 -1.90 8.18 -28.95
C GLU A 194 -1.89 9.24 -27.85
N ASN A 195 -2.28 8.89 -26.61
CA ASN A 195 -2.35 9.80 -25.48
C ASN A 195 -1.13 9.74 -24.55
N THR A 196 -0.12 8.91 -24.86
CA THR A 196 1.01 8.58 -23.98
C THR A 196 1.63 9.79 -23.27
N ASN A 197 1.90 10.89 -24.00
CA ASN A 197 2.50 12.09 -23.42
C ASN A 197 1.61 12.70 -22.32
N LYS A 198 0.30 12.81 -22.56
CA LYS A 198 -0.65 13.35 -21.59
C LYS A 198 -0.91 12.37 -20.45
N SER A 199 -0.98 11.06 -20.74
CA SER A 199 -1.10 10.01 -19.73
C SER A 199 0.05 10.05 -18.73
N VAL A 200 1.29 10.19 -19.22
CA VAL A 200 2.47 10.27 -18.37
C VAL A 200 2.49 11.56 -17.53
N GLN A 201 2.06 12.70 -18.07
CA GLN A 201 1.93 13.94 -17.28
C GLN A 201 0.87 13.81 -16.17
N CYS A 202 -0.27 13.18 -16.48
CA CYS A 202 -1.31 12.88 -15.49
C CYS A 202 -0.79 11.96 -14.39
N LEU A 203 -0.05 10.90 -14.75
CA LEU A 203 0.60 9.98 -13.83
C LEU A 203 1.59 10.72 -12.91
N ASN A 204 2.39 11.63 -13.45
CA ASN A 204 3.33 12.42 -12.67
C ASN A 204 2.60 13.31 -11.65
N GLU A 205 1.46 13.91 -12.01
CA GLU A 205 0.63 14.67 -11.06
C GLU A 205 0.10 13.78 -9.93
N MET A 206 -0.43 12.60 -10.26
CA MET A 206 -0.94 11.64 -9.28
C MET A 206 0.17 11.20 -8.30
N VAL A 207 1.36 10.87 -8.81
CA VAL A 207 2.50 10.49 -7.96
C VAL A 207 2.90 11.67 -7.07
N THR A 208 2.99 12.88 -7.62
CA THR A 208 3.33 14.09 -6.87
C THR A 208 2.30 14.44 -5.81
N ASN A 209 1.03 14.10 -6.03
CA ASN A 209 0.01 14.17 -5.00
C ASN A 209 0.28 13.15 -3.89
N ALA A 210 0.55 11.88 -4.20
CA ALA A 210 0.86 10.85 -3.19
C ALA A 210 2.10 11.17 -2.35
N LEU A 211 3.16 11.74 -2.94
CA LEU A 211 4.41 12.11 -2.25
C LEU A 211 4.21 13.08 -1.07
N MET A 212 3.06 13.76 -0.96
CA MET A 212 2.76 14.68 0.14
C MET A 212 2.69 14.02 1.51
N HIS A 213 2.37 12.72 1.55
CA HIS A 213 2.14 11.98 2.79
C HIS A 213 3.44 11.46 3.43
N ILE A 214 4.57 11.52 2.72
CA ILE A 214 5.83 10.89 3.15
C ILE A 214 6.33 11.44 4.48
N GLU A 215 6.28 12.75 4.69
CA GLU A 215 6.78 13.36 5.93
C GLU A 215 6.01 12.84 7.13
N ASP A 216 4.70 12.72 7.02
CA ASP A 216 3.85 12.19 8.08
C ASP A 216 4.05 10.68 8.29
N CYS A 217 4.23 9.91 7.21
CA CYS A 217 4.61 8.50 7.32
C CYS A 217 5.93 8.32 8.09
N LEU A 218 6.93 9.15 7.81
CA LEU A 218 8.21 9.12 8.51
C LEU A 218 8.04 9.52 9.99
N LYS A 219 7.27 10.58 10.29
CA LYS A 219 6.95 10.96 11.69
C LYS A 219 6.26 9.82 12.44
N TYR A 220 5.28 9.16 11.82
CA TYR A 220 4.59 8.02 12.42
C TYR A 220 5.58 6.89 12.76
N MET A 221 6.41 6.48 11.79
CA MET A 221 7.36 5.38 12.00
C MET A 221 8.46 5.72 13.03
N VAL A 222 8.83 7.00 13.22
CA VAL A 222 9.74 7.43 14.31
C VAL A 222 9.11 7.23 15.68
N SER A 223 7.78 7.39 15.81
CA SER A 223 7.09 7.27 17.09
C SER A 223 6.92 5.83 17.59
N LEU A 224 7.07 4.83 16.71
CA LEU A 224 6.89 3.41 17.03
C LEU A 224 8.05 2.87 17.87
N ARG A 225 7.72 2.10 18.90
CA ARG A 225 8.66 1.56 19.88
C ARG A 225 8.83 0.05 19.79
N ASP A 226 7.76 -0.69 19.50
CA ASP A 226 7.84 -2.14 19.37
C ASP A 226 8.50 -2.52 18.04
N PRO A 227 9.59 -3.30 18.03
CA PRO A 227 10.30 -3.63 16.80
C PRO A 227 9.46 -4.43 15.79
N SER A 228 8.49 -5.22 16.25
CA SER A 228 7.63 -6.01 15.36
C SER A 228 6.57 -5.13 14.70
N ILE A 229 5.94 -4.24 15.47
CA ILE A 229 4.99 -3.24 14.96
C ILE A 229 5.69 -2.28 14.02
N PHE A 230 6.88 -1.81 14.40
CA PHE A 230 7.73 -0.98 13.55
C PHE A 230 7.94 -1.61 12.17
N ARG A 231 8.40 -2.87 12.13
CA ARG A 231 8.65 -3.57 10.87
C ARG A 231 7.36 -3.80 10.07
N PHE A 232 6.28 -4.16 10.74
CA PHE A 232 4.96 -4.33 10.13
C PHE A 232 4.49 -3.05 9.43
N CYS A 233 4.65 -1.89 10.06
CA CYS A 233 4.30 -0.59 9.48
C CYS A 233 5.31 -0.12 8.42
N ALA A 234 6.62 -0.33 8.63
CA ALA A 234 7.66 0.25 7.80
C ALA A 234 7.84 -0.43 6.44
N ILE A 235 7.71 -1.75 6.39
CA ILE A 235 7.92 -2.53 5.15
C ILE A 235 6.94 -2.08 4.04
N PRO A 236 5.61 -2.01 4.26
CA PRO A 236 4.68 -1.52 3.25
C PRO A 236 5.00 -0.10 2.77
N GLN A 237 5.41 0.80 3.67
CA GLN A 237 5.74 2.18 3.33
C GLN A 237 6.96 2.29 2.42
N ILE A 238 8.00 1.48 2.68
CA ILE A 238 9.17 1.39 1.80
C ILE A 238 8.79 0.81 0.42
N MET A 239 7.92 -0.22 0.41
CA MET A 239 7.43 -0.79 -0.84
C MET A 239 6.61 0.22 -1.64
N ALA A 240 5.83 1.08 -0.97
CA ALA A 240 5.04 2.12 -1.63
C ALA A 240 5.93 3.16 -2.31
N ILE A 241 6.90 3.77 -1.62
CA ILE A 241 7.82 4.73 -2.26
C ILE A 241 8.66 4.07 -3.37
N GLY A 242 9.05 2.80 -3.20
CA GLY A 242 9.72 2.04 -4.25
C GLY A 242 8.83 1.83 -5.49
N THR A 243 7.55 1.58 -5.29
CA THR A 243 6.56 1.42 -6.37
C THR A 243 6.30 2.76 -7.07
N LEU A 244 6.11 3.85 -6.33
CA LEU A 244 5.99 5.20 -6.90
C LEU A 244 7.22 5.58 -7.72
N ALA A 245 8.44 5.24 -7.24
CA ALA A 245 9.66 5.48 -7.99
C ALA A 245 9.71 4.66 -9.30
N LEU A 246 9.08 3.48 -9.37
CA LEU A 246 8.95 2.70 -10.61
C LEU A 246 7.87 3.27 -11.55
N CYS A 247 6.77 3.78 -11.00
CA CYS A 247 5.64 4.31 -11.76
C CYS A 247 5.93 5.72 -12.32
N TYR A 248 6.68 6.55 -11.61
CA TYR A 248 6.93 7.93 -12.04
C TYR A 248 7.58 8.00 -13.42
N ASN A 249 7.00 8.83 -14.30
CA ASN A 249 7.41 9.03 -15.69
C ASN A 249 7.53 7.71 -16.49
N ASN A 250 6.59 6.78 -16.31
CA ASN A 250 6.64 5.44 -16.91
C ASN A 250 5.31 5.06 -17.58
N GLU A 251 5.30 5.03 -18.91
CA GLU A 251 4.13 4.65 -19.72
C GLU A 251 3.61 3.24 -19.45
N GLN A 252 4.42 2.35 -18.87
CA GLN A 252 4.04 0.96 -18.62
C GLN A 252 2.90 0.82 -17.60
N VAL A 253 2.64 1.85 -16.79
CA VAL A 253 1.45 1.91 -15.91
C VAL A 253 0.14 1.81 -16.72
N PHE A 254 0.14 2.30 -17.96
CA PHE A 254 -1.01 2.31 -18.84
C PHE A 254 -1.09 1.09 -19.77
N ARG A 255 -0.05 0.24 -19.80
CA ARG A 255 0.10 -0.84 -20.79
C ARG A 255 0.29 -2.22 -20.17
N GLY A 256 0.60 -2.27 -18.87
CA GLY A 256 0.79 -3.53 -18.18
C GLY A 256 1.03 -3.35 -16.70
N VAL A 257 1.80 -4.27 -16.13
CA VAL A 257 1.97 -4.39 -14.69
C VAL A 257 3.32 -3.83 -14.25
N VAL A 258 3.30 -2.76 -13.45
CA VAL A 258 4.49 -2.20 -12.80
C VAL A 258 4.57 -2.73 -11.36
N LYS A 259 5.53 -3.61 -11.08
CA LYS A 259 5.72 -4.20 -9.75
C LYS A 259 7.20 -4.22 -9.34
N LEU A 260 7.46 -4.03 -8.05
CA LEU A 260 8.78 -4.28 -7.48
C LEU A 260 9.17 -5.75 -7.69
N ARG A 261 10.42 -5.99 -8.11
CA ARG A 261 10.92 -7.35 -8.30
C ARG A 261 10.90 -8.11 -6.97
N ARG A 262 10.60 -9.41 -7.01
CA ARG A 262 10.56 -10.28 -5.81
C ARG A 262 11.86 -10.23 -5.00
N GLY A 263 13.02 -10.22 -5.66
CA GLY A 263 14.32 -10.11 -4.99
C GLY A 263 14.51 -8.78 -4.25
N LEU A 264 14.05 -7.66 -4.81
CA LEU A 264 14.07 -6.36 -4.13
C LEU A 264 13.08 -6.33 -2.97
N THR A 265 11.90 -6.93 -3.13
CA THR A 265 10.91 -7.07 -2.04
C THR A 265 11.48 -7.88 -0.87
N ALA A 266 12.11 -9.03 -1.16
CA ALA A 266 12.79 -9.83 -0.14
C ALA A 266 13.91 -9.05 0.56
N LYS A 267 14.69 -8.27 -0.19
CA LYS A 267 15.74 -7.38 0.34
C LYS A 267 15.17 -6.30 1.26
N VAL A 268 14.01 -5.71 0.94
CA VAL A 268 13.30 -4.76 1.82
C VAL A 268 12.87 -5.45 3.11
N ILE A 269 12.16 -6.57 3.02
CA ILE A 269 11.65 -7.32 4.20
C ILE A 269 12.79 -7.75 5.13
N ASP A 270 13.89 -8.24 4.55
CA ASP A 270 15.07 -8.69 5.27
C ASP A 270 15.80 -7.54 5.95
N ARG A 271 16.10 -6.46 5.22
CA ARG A 271 16.96 -5.38 5.71
C ARG A 271 16.25 -4.36 6.60
N THR A 272 14.93 -4.20 6.52
CA THR A 272 14.22 -3.21 7.33
C THR A 272 14.12 -3.67 8.78
N LYS A 273 14.98 -3.10 9.65
CA LYS A 273 15.01 -3.36 11.10
C LYS A 273 14.88 -2.11 11.95
N THR A 274 15.32 -0.97 11.45
CA THR A 274 15.43 0.30 12.18
C THR A 274 14.99 1.49 11.33
N MET A 275 14.79 2.66 11.96
CA MET A 275 14.53 3.89 11.23
C MET A 275 15.69 4.31 10.30
N ALA A 276 16.94 3.90 10.60
CA ALA A 276 18.05 4.14 9.69
C ALA A 276 17.86 3.44 8.33
N ASP A 277 17.29 2.23 8.35
CA ASP A 277 16.98 1.47 7.13
C ASP A 277 15.83 2.14 6.35
N VAL A 278 14.82 2.65 7.06
CA VAL A 278 13.70 3.42 6.47
C VAL A 278 14.19 4.68 5.79
N TYR A 279 14.92 5.55 6.50
CA TYR A 279 15.49 6.77 5.92
C TYR A 279 16.42 6.45 4.75
N GLY A 280 17.21 5.38 4.85
CA GLY A 280 18.06 4.90 3.76
C GLY A 280 17.24 4.53 2.51
N ALA A 281 16.15 3.78 2.68
CA ALA A 281 15.30 3.37 1.57
C ALA A 281 14.54 4.54 0.94
N PHE A 282 13.92 5.40 1.76
CA PHE A 282 13.21 6.59 1.29
C PHE A 282 14.14 7.55 0.55
N TYR A 283 15.37 7.75 1.05
CA TYR A 283 16.38 8.54 0.35
C TYR A 283 16.73 7.94 -1.02
N ASP A 284 17.00 6.63 -1.09
CA ASP A 284 17.35 5.95 -2.34
C ASP A 284 16.25 6.03 -3.39
N PHE A 285 15.02 5.70 -3.01
CA PHE A 285 13.90 5.75 -3.94
C PHE A 285 13.55 7.18 -4.33
N SER A 286 13.72 8.16 -3.43
CA SER A 286 13.58 9.57 -3.78
C SER A 286 14.65 10.02 -4.79
N CYS A 287 15.90 9.56 -4.65
CA CYS A 287 16.95 9.78 -5.64
C CYS A 287 16.61 9.15 -7.01
N MET A 288 16.13 7.91 -7.02
CA MET A 288 15.68 7.25 -8.25
C MET A 288 14.54 8.01 -8.92
N LEU A 289 13.55 8.46 -8.15
CA LEU A 289 12.43 9.23 -8.68
C LEU A 289 12.93 10.58 -9.24
N LYS A 290 13.80 11.27 -8.50
CA LYS A 290 14.39 12.56 -8.90
C LYS A 290 15.10 12.49 -10.25
N THR A 291 15.79 11.38 -10.56
CA THR A 291 16.49 11.23 -11.85
C THR A 291 15.55 11.10 -13.06
N LYS A 292 14.26 10.83 -12.82
CA LYS A 292 13.24 10.65 -13.87
C LYS A 292 12.39 11.90 -14.09
N VAL A 293 12.58 12.96 -13.30
CA VAL A 293 11.81 14.20 -13.44
C VAL A 293 12.25 14.93 -14.71
N ASP A 294 11.37 14.93 -15.71
CA ASP A 294 11.49 15.81 -16.86
C ASP A 294 11.22 17.26 -16.42
N LYS A 295 12.10 18.18 -16.78
CA LYS A 295 11.96 19.61 -16.46
C LYS A 295 10.81 20.28 -17.22
N ASN A 296 10.37 19.69 -18.32
CA ASN A 296 9.25 20.16 -19.13
C ASN A 296 7.90 19.64 -18.60
N ASP A 297 7.89 18.73 -17.64
CA ASP A 297 6.66 18.25 -17.03
C ASP A 297 5.98 19.37 -16.23
N PRO A 298 4.65 19.58 -16.36
CA PRO A 298 3.94 20.65 -15.65
C PRO A 298 4.07 20.59 -14.12
N ASN A 299 4.29 19.41 -13.56
CA ASN A 299 4.42 19.18 -12.12
C ASN A 299 5.88 19.12 -11.64
N ALA A 300 6.87 19.23 -12.54
CA ALA A 300 8.29 19.04 -12.24
C ALA A 300 8.79 19.80 -11.01
N SER A 301 8.49 21.10 -10.91
CA SER A 301 8.92 21.92 -9.78
C SER A 301 8.33 21.44 -8.44
N LYS A 302 7.02 21.12 -8.44
CA LYS A 302 6.34 20.61 -7.25
C LYS A 302 6.90 19.24 -6.84
N THR A 303 7.13 18.35 -7.80
CA THR A 303 7.75 17.05 -7.56
C THR A 303 9.15 17.20 -6.95
N LEU A 304 9.99 18.04 -7.55
CA LEU A 304 11.37 18.27 -7.09
C LEU A 304 11.39 18.81 -5.66
N ASN A 305 10.54 19.80 -5.34
CA ASN A 305 10.45 20.36 -4.00
C ASN A 305 10.09 19.29 -2.96
N ARG A 306 9.12 18.42 -3.25
CA ARG A 306 8.75 17.31 -2.34
C ARG A 306 9.90 16.32 -2.16
N LEU A 307 10.55 15.89 -3.24
CA LEU A 307 11.68 14.97 -3.17
C LEU A 307 12.86 15.57 -2.41
N GLU A 308 13.12 16.87 -2.57
CA GLU A 308 14.17 17.57 -1.84
C GLU A 308 13.88 17.67 -0.35
N ALA A 309 12.62 17.90 0.03
CA ALA A 309 12.18 17.86 1.42
C ALA A 309 12.41 16.47 2.04
N VAL A 310 11.99 15.39 1.36
CA VAL A 310 12.20 14.00 1.81
C VAL A 310 13.70 13.68 1.94
N GLN A 311 14.50 14.04 0.92
CA GLN A 311 15.93 13.83 0.93
C GLN A 311 16.62 14.61 2.06
N LYS A 312 16.21 15.86 2.31
CA LYS A 312 16.71 16.68 3.41
C LYS A 312 16.39 16.03 4.75
N LEU A 313 15.14 15.66 4.98
CA LEU A 313 14.69 15.00 6.20
C LEU A 313 15.50 13.71 6.46
N CYS A 314 15.71 12.87 5.45
CA CYS A 314 16.52 11.66 5.57
C CYS A 314 18.00 11.94 5.87
N ARG A 315 18.58 13.02 5.33
CA ARG A 315 19.98 13.43 5.60
C ARG A 315 20.13 13.98 7.02
N ASP A 316 19.20 14.84 7.44
CA ASP A 316 19.21 15.51 8.74
C ASP A 316 19.06 14.49 9.89
N ALA A 317 18.46 13.32 9.63
CA ALA A 317 18.43 12.21 10.58
C ALA A 317 19.83 11.63 10.92
N GLY A 318 20.88 11.96 10.16
CA GLY A 318 22.28 11.63 10.50
C GLY A 318 22.69 10.16 10.32
N VAL A 319 21.80 9.31 9.82
CA VAL A 319 21.98 7.84 9.80
C VAL A 319 22.41 7.26 8.44
N LEU A 320 22.67 8.11 7.43
CA LEU A 320 22.92 7.65 6.06
C LEU A 320 24.36 7.17 5.78
N GLN A 321 25.33 7.39 6.67
CA GLN A 321 26.76 7.16 6.36
C GLN A 321 27.19 5.68 6.31
N ASN A 322 26.46 4.76 6.94
CA ASN A 322 26.82 3.33 7.03
C ASN A 322 25.88 2.37 6.26
N ARG A 323 25.13 2.87 5.27
CA ARG A 323 24.02 2.12 4.65
C ARG A 323 24.40 1.32 3.40
N LYS A 324 23.73 0.19 3.18
CA LYS A 324 23.74 -0.56 1.91
C LYS A 324 22.58 -0.14 1.03
N SER A 325 22.83 0.45 -0.14
CA SER A 325 21.77 0.98 -1.01
C SER A 325 20.78 -0.09 -1.48
N TYR A 326 19.49 0.28 -1.53
CA TYR A 326 18.42 -0.55 -2.08
C TYR A 326 18.41 -0.52 -3.61
N VAL A 327 18.75 0.63 -4.18
CA VAL A 327 18.69 0.94 -5.62
C VAL A 327 20.02 0.64 -6.33
N ASN A 328 21.13 0.97 -5.68
CA ASN A 328 22.47 0.74 -6.22
C ASN A 328 23.16 -0.42 -5.46
N ASP A 329 22.72 -1.66 -5.67
CA ASP A 329 23.69 -2.75 -5.67
C ASP A 329 24.44 -2.63 -7.00
N LYS A 330 25.54 -1.85 -7.03
CA LYS A 330 26.62 -2.24 -7.92
C LYS A 330 27.04 -3.60 -7.40
N GLY A 331 26.45 -4.66 -7.95
CA GLY A 331 26.83 -6.02 -7.63
C GLY A 331 28.35 -6.06 -7.68
N GLN A 332 28.97 -6.63 -6.64
CA GLN A 332 30.23 -7.31 -6.92
C GLN A 332 30.00 -8.12 -8.20
N PRO A 333 30.85 -7.99 -9.21
CA PRO A 333 30.56 -8.56 -10.50
C PRO A 333 30.29 -10.04 -10.28
N ASN A 334 29.10 -10.50 -10.69
CA ASN A 334 28.68 -11.91 -10.64
C ASN A 334 29.72 -12.84 -11.26
N SER A 335 30.73 -12.32 -11.98
CA SER A 335 31.90 -13.04 -12.44
C SER A 335 32.56 -13.87 -11.36
N VAL A 336 32.77 -13.38 -10.13
CA VAL A 336 33.48 -14.17 -9.10
C VAL A 336 32.65 -15.37 -8.64
N PHE A 337 31.34 -15.19 -8.44
CA PHE A 337 30.44 -16.26 -8.04
C PHE A 337 30.22 -17.28 -9.18
N ILE A 338 30.06 -16.80 -10.41
CA ILE A 338 29.96 -17.65 -11.61
C ILE A 338 31.26 -18.43 -11.81
N ILE A 339 32.43 -17.80 -11.66
CA ILE A 339 33.74 -18.46 -11.73
C ILE A 339 33.85 -19.55 -10.67
N MET A 340 33.45 -19.28 -9.42
CA MET A 340 33.48 -20.29 -8.35
C MET A 340 32.55 -21.47 -8.63
N VAL A 341 31.33 -21.23 -9.14
CA VAL A 341 30.39 -22.30 -9.52
C VAL A 341 30.94 -23.13 -10.69
N VAL A 342 31.54 -22.48 -11.70
CA VAL A 342 32.16 -23.18 -12.84
C VAL A 342 33.35 -24.04 -12.39
N ILE A 343 34.19 -23.53 -11.48
CA ILE A 343 35.32 -24.29 -10.91
C ILE A 343 34.81 -25.49 -10.11
N LEU A 344 33.79 -25.32 -9.26
CA LEU A 344 33.19 -26.40 -8.49
C LEU A 344 32.60 -27.49 -9.40
N LEU A 345 31.88 -27.12 -10.45
CA LEU A 345 31.34 -28.06 -11.43
C LEU A 345 32.44 -28.80 -12.19
N ALA A 346 33.54 -28.12 -12.55
CA ALA A 346 34.68 -28.74 -13.21
C ALA A 346 35.39 -29.76 -12.31
N ILE A 347 35.54 -29.47 -11.01
CA ILE A 347 36.12 -30.38 -10.01
C ILE A 347 35.23 -31.61 -9.83
N VAL A 348 33.91 -31.42 -9.69
CA VAL A 348 32.95 -32.54 -9.57
C VAL A 348 32.96 -33.40 -10.84
N PHE A 349 32.99 -32.79 -12.02
CA PHE A 349 33.06 -33.53 -13.28
C PHE A 349 34.38 -34.32 -13.43
N ALA A 350 35.51 -33.76 -13.01
CA ALA A 350 36.79 -34.45 -13.01
C ALA A 350 36.80 -35.65 -12.04
N TYR A 351 36.20 -35.49 -10.85
CA TYR A 351 36.11 -36.56 -9.86
C TYR A 351 35.19 -37.70 -10.31
N LEU A 352 34.07 -37.38 -10.95
CA LEU A 352 33.13 -38.38 -11.53
C LEU A 352 33.68 -39.12 -12.75
N ARG A 353 34.77 -38.63 -13.36
CA ARG A 353 35.43 -39.27 -14.51
C ARG A 353 36.65 -40.12 -14.11
N ALA A 354 37.12 -39.97 -12.88
CA ALA A 354 38.29 -40.67 -12.32
C ALA A 354 37.90 -41.89 -11.45
N ASN A 355 36.63 -42.01 -11.08
CA ASN A 355 35.97 -43.22 -10.60
C ASN A 355 35.11 -43.80 -11.72
#